data_AF-A0A4V3JE06-F1
#
_entry.id   AF-A0A4V3JE06-F1
#
_cell.length_a   1.000
_cell.length_b   1.000
_cell.length_c   1.000
_cell.angle_alpha   90.00
_cell.angle_beta   90.00
_cell.angle_gamma   90.00
#
_symmetry.space_group_name_H-M   'P 1'
#
loop_
_entity.id
_entity.type
_entity.pdbx_description
1 polymer ?
#
loop_
_entity_poly.entity_id
_entity_poly.type
_entity_poly.pdbx_seq_one_letter_code
_entity_poly.pdbx_strand_id
1 'polypeptide(L)'
;MKESVAQNNPIRQERITPSSINTLLEEPILIIEDSEEISMLYASYCKRLGLTCEFATNGEDGLKKAREKKYSLFIVDLMMPIMDGRTFTQKLKEMQPDACIIIETAIDESQAVIDVMKLGVFDYLIKPIHPDSFFKSVKKAADRVRTLKTEKEIDSIGSKQLREQLEWLTFKEAQRKSTKESWEISSLYSLKTSLSQGSGIGALLTLLDILKLSQKESDEGYVVSKEIMDMIYANQQAAKNILTGISDLLDIVNRDAKLEPMSAGDLIDQIKEKAKALSPILQSRNLTFSFSELKSNPSLEVESSSLLMAVEEILLNASKYCSLGTRIDVYTSVVQGYFCIAVKNLVDHESRGIEEKYEDLVVQPFFRVLPPVEEAADLERFGFGLGLTAVDHIAHKHNGMFFIHNAKDHTSDSVKMSVISELFLPLNG
;
A
#
# COMPACT_ATOMS: atom_id res chain seq x y z
N MET A 1 60.96 -5.28 5.19
CA MET A 1 60.96 -5.97 6.49
C MET A 1 60.85 -4.92 7.60
N LYS A 2 59.69 -4.88 8.27
CA LYS A 2 59.37 -4.28 9.58
C LYS A 2 57.95 -3.72 9.53
N GLU A 3 57.06 -4.57 10.02
CA GLU A 3 55.67 -4.29 10.35
C GLU A 3 55.59 -3.16 11.36
N SER A 4 54.68 -2.23 11.10
CA SER A 4 54.28 -1.15 12.00
C SER A 4 53.33 -1.73 13.05
N VAL A 5 53.84 -1.87 14.27
CA VAL A 5 53.09 -2.15 15.49
C VAL A 5 52.14 -0.99 15.77
N ALA A 6 50.87 -1.15 15.43
CA ALA A 6 49.81 -0.27 15.89
C ALA A 6 49.54 -0.53 17.38
N GLN A 7 49.68 0.52 18.18
CA GLN A 7 49.48 0.52 19.62
C GLN A 7 48.03 0.20 19.97
N ASN A 8 47.87 -0.83 20.81
CA ASN A 8 46.66 -1.20 21.52
C ASN A 8 46.19 -0.01 22.37
N ASN A 9 45.11 0.63 21.95
CA ASN A 9 44.39 1.60 22.77
C ASN A 9 43.37 0.81 23.61
N PRO A 10 43.44 0.80 24.96
CA PRO A 10 42.53 -0.01 25.75
C PRO A 10 41.11 0.53 25.62
N ILE A 11 40.19 -0.37 25.30
CA ILE A 11 38.75 -0.16 25.28
C ILE A 11 38.36 0.51 26.61
N ARG A 12 38.03 1.80 26.57
CA ARG A 12 37.41 2.49 27.70
C ARG A 12 36.04 1.83 27.93
N GLN A 13 35.93 1.02 28.98
CA GLN A 13 34.64 0.64 29.53
C GLN A 13 33.89 1.93 29.90
N GLU A 14 32.86 2.28 29.13
CA GLU A 14 31.93 3.34 29.49
C GLU A 14 31.33 3.00 30.85
N ARG A 15 31.67 3.81 31.87
CA ARG A 15 31.00 3.75 33.17
C ARG A 15 29.53 4.08 32.94
N ILE A 16 28.68 3.07 33.05
CA ILE A 16 27.22 3.17 33.00
C ILE A 16 26.78 4.11 34.12
N THR A 17 26.30 5.30 33.78
CA THR A 17 25.76 6.25 34.76
C THR A 17 24.30 5.91 35.09
N PRO A 18 23.91 5.92 36.37
CA PRO A 18 22.53 5.81 36.85
C PRO A 18 21.47 6.63 36.12
N SER A 19 21.86 7.78 35.56
CA SER A 19 20.96 8.78 34.99
C SER A 19 20.34 8.40 33.63
N SER A 20 20.88 7.39 32.94
CA SER A 20 20.46 7.08 31.56
C SER A 20 19.30 6.08 31.46
N ILE A 21 19.00 5.33 32.53
CA ILE A 21 17.97 4.28 32.52
C ILE A 21 16.59 4.83 32.90
N ASN A 22 16.52 5.84 33.76
CA ASN A 22 15.27 6.52 34.11
C ASN A 22 14.58 7.23 32.94
N THR A 23 15.30 7.46 31.83
CA THR A 23 14.72 8.02 30.58
C THR A 23 14.21 6.92 29.63
N LEU A 24 14.48 5.65 29.93
CA LEU A 24 14.15 4.51 29.06
C LEU A 24 12.88 3.76 29.48
N LEU A 25 12.44 3.89 30.74
CA LEU A 25 11.24 3.27 31.27
C LEU A 25 10.31 4.35 31.84
N GLU A 26 9.14 4.53 31.22
CA GLU A 26 8.15 5.54 31.65
C GLU A 26 7.21 5.02 32.75
N GLU A 27 6.89 3.72 32.71
CA GLU A 27 6.03 3.05 33.70
C GLU A 27 6.88 2.30 34.73
N PRO A 28 6.40 2.10 35.97
CA PRO A 28 7.15 1.42 37.02
C PRO A 28 7.51 -0.02 36.67
N ILE A 29 8.49 -0.57 37.37
CA ILE A 29 8.83 -2.00 37.35
C ILE A 29 8.03 -2.72 38.43
N LEU A 30 7.41 -3.85 38.12
CA LEU A 30 6.79 -4.71 39.13
C LEU A 30 7.75 -5.83 39.50
N ILE A 31 8.09 -5.92 40.79
CA ILE A 31 8.95 -6.96 41.35
C ILE A 31 8.07 -7.89 42.20
N ILE A 32 8.12 -9.18 41.92
CA ILE A 32 7.28 -10.20 42.55
C ILE A 32 8.19 -11.17 43.30
N GLU A 33 8.26 -10.98 44.61
CA GLU A 33 9.23 -11.61 45.51
C GLU A 33 8.61 -11.69 46.91
N ASP A 34 8.65 -12.87 47.55
CA ASP A 34 8.03 -13.11 48.85
C ASP A 34 8.97 -12.78 50.02
N SER A 35 10.28 -12.72 49.78
CA SER A 35 11.27 -12.28 50.76
C SER A 35 11.35 -10.76 50.89
N GLU A 36 11.08 -10.28 52.11
CA GLU A 36 11.21 -8.85 52.45
C GLU A 36 12.65 -8.37 52.30
N GLU A 37 13.64 -9.21 52.64
CA GLU A 37 15.06 -8.89 52.54
C GLU A 37 15.50 -8.68 51.08
N ILE A 38 15.05 -9.55 50.18
CA ILE A 38 15.36 -9.45 48.74
C ILE A 38 14.60 -8.27 48.12
N SER A 39 13.37 -8.03 48.54
CA SER A 39 12.60 -6.84 48.13
C SER A 39 13.31 -5.52 48.52
N MET A 40 13.86 -5.43 49.74
CA MET A 40 14.66 -4.26 50.16
C MET A 40 15.95 -4.10 49.34
N LEU A 41 16.60 -5.21 48.99
CA LEU A 41 17.77 -5.20 48.11
C LEU A 41 17.43 -4.64 46.73
N TYR A 42 16.34 -5.12 46.12
CA TYR A 42 15.87 -4.62 44.85
C TYR A 42 15.45 -3.15 44.88
N ALA A 43 14.79 -2.71 45.96
CA ALA A 43 14.47 -1.30 46.15
C ALA A 43 15.74 -0.43 46.14
N SER A 44 16.83 -0.90 46.76
CA SER A 44 18.13 -0.23 46.73
C SER A 44 18.73 -0.18 45.31
N TYR A 45 18.66 -1.28 44.56
CA TYR A 45 19.14 -1.35 43.18
C TYR A 45 18.36 -0.44 42.24
N CYS A 46 17.02 -0.49 42.29
CA CYS A 46 16.13 0.37 41.51
C CYS A 46 16.35 1.85 41.84
N LYS A 47 16.47 2.20 43.13
CA LYS A 47 16.79 3.57 43.57
C LYS A 47 18.12 4.07 43.01
N ARG A 48 19.14 3.20 42.97
CA ARG A 48 20.45 3.51 42.38
C ARG A 48 20.38 3.72 40.87
N LEU A 49 19.37 3.19 40.18
CA LEU A 49 19.09 3.43 38.76
C LEU A 49 18.07 4.55 38.50
N GLY A 50 17.57 5.19 39.56
CA GLY A 50 16.49 6.19 39.46
C GLY A 50 15.14 5.62 39.03
N LEU A 51 14.96 4.29 39.07
CA LEU A 51 13.75 3.61 38.62
C LEU A 51 12.68 3.58 39.71
N THR A 52 11.43 3.73 39.29
CA THR A 52 10.26 3.48 40.14
C THR A 52 9.93 1.98 40.12
N CYS A 53 9.76 1.39 41.31
CA CYS A 53 9.40 -0.01 41.45
C CYS A 53 8.24 -0.18 42.42
N GLU A 54 7.34 -1.12 42.10
CA GLU A 54 6.30 -1.63 42.98
C GLU A 54 6.59 -3.10 43.28
N PHE A 55 6.14 -3.57 44.44
CA PHE A 55 6.42 -4.92 44.93
C PHE A 55 5.13 -5.70 45.09
N ALA A 56 5.17 -7.00 44.80
CA ALA A 56 4.12 -7.97 45.09
C ALA A 56 4.71 -9.18 45.80
N THR A 57 3.98 -9.77 46.75
CA THR A 57 4.51 -10.84 47.62
C THR A 57 4.23 -12.26 47.12
N ASN A 58 3.51 -12.40 45.99
CA ASN A 58 3.22 -13.67 45.33
C ASN A 58 2.63 -13.40 43.92
N GLY A 59 2.48 -14.45 43.11
CA GLY A 59 1.93 -14.33 41.75
C GLY A 59 0.48 -13.84 41.66
N GLU A 60 -0.39 -14.11 42.65
CA GLU A 60 -1.78 -13.59 42.62
C GLU A 60 -1.83 -12.08 42.84
N ASP A 61 -1.09 -11.57 43.83
CA ASP A 61 -0.96 -10.13 44.06
C ASP A 61 -0.30 -9.43 42.86
N GLY A 62 0.71 -10.08 42.26
CA GLY A 62 1.35 -9.61 41.03
C GLY A 62 0.36 -9.48 39.88
N LEU A 63 -0.48 -10.49 39.64
CA LEU A 63 -1.48 -10.46 38.55
C LEU A 63 -2.55 -9.40 38.81
N LYS A 64 -2.98 -9.24 40.07
CA LYS A 64 -3.93 -8.20 40.45
C LYS A 64 -3.37 -6.81 40.10
N LYS A 65 -2.13 -6.53 40.51
CA LYS A 65 -1.45 -5.27 40.20
C LYS A 65 -1.28 -5.07 38.69
N ALA A 66 -0.86 -6.10 37.96
CA ALA A 66 -0.70 -6.06 36.51
C ALA A 66 -2.02 -5.80 35.74
N ARG A 67 -3.18 -6.03 36.37
CA ARG A 67 -4.51 -5.68 35.81
C ARG A 67 -4.90 -4.23 36.12
N GLU A 68 -4.52 -3.73 37.29
CA GLU A 68 -4.89 -2.39 37.76
C GLU A 68 -3.97 -1.29 37.18
N LYS A 69 -2.70 -1.62 36.95
CA LYS A 69 -1.67 -0.69 36.48
C LYS A 69 -0.83 -1.30 35.36
N LYS A 70 -0.23 -0.43 34.55
CA LYS A 70 0.77 -0.81 33.55
C LYS A 70 2.16 -0.79 34.17
N TYR A 71 2.97 -1.75 33.78
CA TYR A 71 4.37 -1.84 34.19
C TYR A 71 5.25 -2.02 32.96
N SER A 72 6.41 -1.38 32.97
CA SER A 72 7.37 -1.49 31.87
C SER A 72 8.07 -2.85 31.85
N LEU A 73 8.28 -3.43 33.02
CA LEU A 73 9.10 -4.62 33.22
C LEU A 73 8.58 -5.38 34.45
N PHE A 74 8.59 -6.70 34.36
CA PHE A 74 8.26 -7.60 35.46
C PHE A 74 9.52 -8.37 35.87
N ILE A 75 9.82 -8.40 37.16
CA ILE A 75 10.87 -9.23 37.74
C ILE A 75 10.19 -10.22 38.67
N VAL A 76 10.38 -11.52 38.45
CA VAL A 76 9.52 -12.55 39.03
C VAL A 76 10.34 -13.70 39.59
N ASP A 77 10.20 -13.99 40.89
CA ASP A 77 10.75 -15.22 41.46
C ASP A 77 9.97 -16.44 40.98
N LEU A 78 10.69 -17.49 40.57
CA LEU A 78 10.08 -18.78 40.26
C LEU A 78 9.43 -19.42 41.47
N MET A 79 10.02 -19.28 42.65
CA MET A 79 9.64 -20.06 43.84
C MET A 79 8.96 -19.14 44.87
N MET A 80 7.64 -19.04 44.80
CA MET A 80 6.85 -18.22 45.73
C MET A 80 5.62 -18.97 46.25
N PRO A 81 5.12 -18.65 47.46
CA PRO A 81 3.87 -19.21 47.98
C PRO A 81 2.65 -18.74 47.18
N ILE A 82 1.54 -19.48 47.31
CA ILE A 82 0.23 -19.21 46.69
C ILE A 82 0.22 -19.41 45.17
N MET A 83 1.03 -18.64 44.42
CA MET A 83 1.19 -18.77 42.98
C MET A 83 2.66 -18.58 42.60
N ASP A 84 3.22 -19.58 41.94
CA ASP A 84 4.61 -19.62 41.49
C ASP A 84 4.86 -18.71 40.27
N GLY A 85 6.12 -18.33 40.07
CA GLY A 85 6.51 -17.43 38.97
C GLY A 85 6.22 -18.00 37.58
N ARG A 86 6.19 -19.34 37.46
CA ARG A 86 5.86 -20.02 36.20
C ARG A 86 4.39 -19.83 35.83
N THR A 87 3.47 -20.09 36.76
CA THR A 87 2.04 -19.90 36.55
C THR A 87 1.70 -18.41 36.36
N PHE A 88 2.36 -17.52 37.11
CA PHE A 88 2.27 -16.08 36.90
C PHE A 88 2.63 -15.69 35.46
N THR A 89 3.80 -16.14 34.99
CA THR A 89 4.33 -15.79 33.66
C THR A 89 3.38 -16.24 32.55
N GLN A 90 2.84 -17.45 32.63
CA GLN A 90 1.87 -17.97 31.66
C GLN A 90 0.63 -17.09 31.59
N LYS A 91 0.00 -16.81 32.74
CA LYS A 91 -1.21 -15.98 32.82
C LYS A 91 -0.95 -14.53 32.39
N LEU A 92 0.21 -13.98 32.73
CA LEU A 92 0.57 -12.64 32.30
C LEU A 92 0.77 -12.58 30.78
N LYS A 93 1.41 -13.57 30.17
CA LYS A 93 1.60 -13.63 28.70
C LYS A 93 0.30 -13.83 27.93
N GLU A 94 -0.67 -14.54 28.49
CA GLU A 94 -2.02 -14.61 27.91
C GLU A 94 -2.72 -13.25 27.91
N MET A 95 -2.54 -12.47 28.98
CA MET A 95 -3.17 -11.16 29.15
C MET A 95 -2.40 -10.04 28.42
N GLN A 96 -1.07 -10.15 28.38
CA GLN A 96 -0.12 -9.18 27.84
C GLN A 96 1.02 -9.94 27.12
N PRO A 97 0.82 -10.35 25.85
CA PRO A 97 1.81 -11.13 25.10
C PRO A 97 3.20 -10.48 25.02
N ASP A 98 3.21 -9.15 24.93
CA ASP A 98 4.41 -8.32 24.82
C ASP A 98 5.07 -7.97 26.16
N ALA A 99 4.55 -8.47 27.29
CA ALA A 99 5.12 -8.19 28.61
C ALA A 99 6.60 -8.59 28.66
N CYS A 100 7.47 -7.66 29.07
CA CYS A 100 8.89 -7.92 29.26
C CYS A 100 9.09 -8.50 30.68
N ILE A 101 9.54 -9.74 30.77
CA ILE A 101 9.63 -10.49 32.03
C ILE A 101 11.09 -10.94 32.22
N ILE A 102 11.68 -10.60 33.37
CA ILE A 102 12.93 -11.16 33.85
C ILE A 102 12.60 -12.11 34.99
N ILE A 103 13.13 -13.32 34.94
CA ILE A 103 12.91 -14.30 36.01
C ILE A 103 14.10 -14.35 36.94
N GLU A 104 13.86 -14.40 38.25
CA GLU A 104 14.89 -14.72 39.24
C GLU A 104 14.75 -16.16 39.72
N THR A 105 15.87 -16.86 39.90
CA THR A 105 15.90 -18.27 40.30
C THR A 105 17.12 -18.62 41.13
N ALA A 106 16.95 -19.56 42.07
CA ALA A 106 18.04 -20.24 42.77
C ALA A 106 18.58 -21.48 42.02
N ILE A 107 17.95 -21.85 40.90
CA ILE A 107 18.26 -23.05 40.13
C ILE A 107 19.28 -22.70 39.03
N ASP A 108 20.48 -23.25 39.12
CA ASP A 108 21.55 -23.14 38.10
C ASP A 108 21.55 -24.35 37.13
N GLU A 109 20.48 -25.15 37.13
CA GLU A 109 20.34 -26.28 36.21
C GLU A 109 19.88 -25.81 34.83
N SER A 110 20.67 -26.14 33.80
CA SER A 110 20.43 -25.68 32.43
C SER A 110 19.05 -26.05 31.87
N GLN A 111 18.46 -27.17 32.30
CA GLN A 111 17.17 -27.64 31.80
C GLN A 111 16.00 -26.79 32.32
N ALA A 112 16.02 -26.42 33.60
CA ALA A 112 14.99 -25.56 34.20
C ALA A 112 14.97 -24.17 33.57
N VAL A 113 16.16 -23.62 33.28
CA VAL A 113 16.30 -22.32 32.58
C VAL A 113 15.73 -22.38 31.17
N ILE A 114 16.00 -23.46 30.41
CA ILE A 114 15.44 -23.64 29.05
C ILE A 114 13.91 -23.68 29.08
N ASP A 115 13.31 -24.39 30.02
CA ASP A 115 11.86 -24.54 30.10
C ASP A 115 11.14 -23.24 30.48
N VAL A 116 11.83 -22.38 31.23
CA VAL A 116 11.37 -21.04 31.54
C VAL A 116 11.49 -20.10 30.34
N MET A 117 12.60 -20.16 29.59
CA MET A 117 12.79 -19.36 28.37
C MET A 117 11.73 -19.66 27.30
N LYS A 118 11.24 -20.91 27.21
CA LYS A 118 10.13 -21.30 26.31
C LYS A 118 8.82 -20.57 26.60
N LEU A 119 8.66 -19.98 27.77
CA LEU A 119 7.47 -19.18 28.14
C LEU A 119 7.53 -17.74 27.59
N GLY A 120 8.56 -17.41 26.79
CA GLY A 120 8.69 -16.08 26.17
C GLY A 120 9.16 -15.00 27.14
N VAL A 121 9.89 -15.38 28.18
CA VAL A 121 10.58 -14.43 29.07
C VAL A 121 11.80 -13.82 28.38
N PHE A 122 12.15 -12.61 28.79
CA PHE A 122 13.18 -11.82 28.15
C PHE A 122 14.59 -12.20 28.62
N ASP A 123 14.77 -12.41 29.92
CA ASP A 123 16.06 -12.72 30.53
C ASP A 123 15.85 -13.43 31.89
N TYR A 124 16.93 -13.89 32.51
CA TYR A 124 16.90 -14.46 33.85
C TYR A 124 18.08 -14.00 34.73
N LEU A 125 17.91 -14.07 36.04
CA LEU A 125 18.87 -13.71 37.07
C LEU A 125 19.04 -14.89 38.04
N ILE A 126 20.28 -15.31 38.28
CA ILE A 126 20.60 -16.37 39.23
C ILE A 126 20.89 -15.74 40.60
N LYS A 127 20.26 -16.26 41.67
CA LYS A 127 20.51 -15.89 43.07
C LYS A 127 21.86 -16.49 43.54
N PRO A 128 22.73 -15.77 44.27
CA PRO A 128 22.54 -14.41 44.82
C PRO A 128 22.70 -13.31 43.76
N ILE A 129 21.83 -12.30 43.83
CA ILE A 129 21.70 -11.29 42.79
C ILE A 129 22.73 -10.18 42.97
N HIS A 130 23.72 -10.19 42.07
CA HIS A 130 24.73 -9.15 42.03
C HIS A 130 24.21 -7.87 41.37
N PRO A 131 24.63 -6.67 41.84
CA PRO A 131 24.19 -5.40 41.26
C PRO A 131 24.47 -5.32 39.76
N ASP A 132 25.63 -5.80 39.31
CA ASP A 132 26.05 -5.68 37.91
C ASP A 132 25.22 -6.55 36.96
N SER A 133 24.84 -7.77 37.39
CA SER A 133 23.97 -8.65 36.59
C SER A 133 22.55 -8.08 36.50
N PHE A 134 22.02 -7.58 37.62
CA PHE A 134 20.74 -6.88 37.65
C PHE A 134 20.72 -5.68 36.71
N PHE A 135 21.71 -4.77 36.81
CA PHE A 135 21.76 -3.58 35.97
C PHE A 135 21.87 -3.91 34.48
N LYS A 136 22.66 -4.92 34.12
CA LYS A 136 22.81 -5.35 32.72
C LYS A 136 21.51 -5.89 32.16
N SER A 137 20.79 -6.72 32.93
CA SER A 137 19.53 -7.32 32.50
C SER A 137 18.42 -6.27 32.37
N VAL A 138 18.25 -5.41 33.38
CA VAL A 138 17.26 -4.31 33.37
C VAL A 138 17.52 -3.33 32.23
N LYS A 139 18.78 -2.98 31.93
CA LYS A 139 19.10 -2.09 30.80
C LYS A 139 18.68 -2.71 29.45
N LYS A 140 19.02 -3.97 29.21
CA LYS A 140 18.63 -4.68 27.98
C LYS A 140 17.10 -4.75 27.85
N ALA A 141 16.41 -5.01 28.95
CA ALA A 141 14.95 -5.07 28.99
C ALA A 141 14.33 -3.70 28.65
N ALA A 142 14.88 -2.62 29.22
CA ALA A 142 14.44 -1.26 28.94
C ALA A 142 14.59 -0.90 27.45
N ASP A 143 15.72 -1.24 26.83
CA ASP A 143 15.93 -1.03 25.39
C ASP A 143 14.89 -1.79 24.55
N ARG A 144 14.60 -3.05 24.91
CA ARG A 144 13.59 -3.87 24.21
C ARG A 144 12.18 -3.28 24.31
N VAL A 145 11.79 -2.82 25.50
CA VAL A 145 10.48 -2.20 25.76
C VAL A 145 10.31 -0.94 24.92
N ARG A 146 11.36 -0.11 24.83
CA ARG A 146 11.35 1.09 24.00
C ARG A 146 11.21 0.77 22.51
N THR A 147 11.97 -0.18 21.98
CA THR A 147 11.88 -0.58 20.57
C THR A 147 10.48 -1.04 20.20
N LEU A 148 9.86 -1.90 21.04
CA LEU A 148 8.48 -2.36 20.83
C LEU A 148 7.47 -1.22 20.85
N LYS A 149 7.68 -0.22 21.71
CA LYS A 149 6.81 0.95 21.79
C LYS A 149 6.95 1.82 20.54
N THR A 150 8.18 2.08 20.08
CA THR A 150 8.43 2.85 18.86
C THR A 150 7.90 2.14 17.61
N GLU A 151 8.04 0.82 17.49
CA GLU A 151 7.42 0.03 16.41
C GLU A 151 5.90 0.20 16.40
N LYS A 152 5.24 0.07 17.56
CA LYS A 152 3.79 0.28 17.69
C LYS A 152 3.36 1.72 17.40
N GLU A 153 4.16 2.72 17.79
CA GLU A 153 3.88 4.12 17.49
C GLU A 153 3.98 4.42 16.00
N ILE A 154 5.01 3.91 15.32
CA ILE A 154 5.18 4.02 13.86
C ILE A 154 4.02 3.33 13.13
N ASP A 155 3.65 2.13 13.54
CA ASP A 155 2.50 1.40 12.98
C ASP A 155 1.19 2.18 13.19
N SER A 156 1.02 2.84 14.34
CA SER A 156 -0.18 3.65 14.62
C SER A 156 -0.24 4.92 13.77
N ILE A 157 0.90 5.58 13.51
CA ILE A 157 0.98 6.80 12.70
C ILE A 157 0.75 6.46 11.23
N GLY A 158 1.40 5.41 10.71
CA GLY A 158 1.18 4.92 9.36
C GLY A 158 -0.27 4.47 9.14
N SER A 159 -0.86 3.76 10.11
CA SER A 159 -2.25 3.34 10.04
C SER A 159 -3.23 4.51 10.13
N LYS A 160 -2.93 5.56 10.90
CA LYS A 160 -3.82 6.72 11.04
C LYS A 160 -3.85 7.58 9.78
N GLN A 161 -2.69 7.95 9.23
CA GLN A 161 -2.61 8.73 7.99
C GLN A 161 -3.30 8.02 6.83
N LEU A 162 -3.11 6.70 6.77
CA LEU A 162 -3.70 5.88 5.72
C LEU A 162 -5.21 5.67 5.91
N ARG A 163 -5.68 5.57 7.16
CA ARG A 163 -7.12 5.51 7.47
C ARG A 163 -7.81 6.83 7.11
N GLU A 164 -7.17 7.97 7.39
CA GLU A 164 -7.67 9.29 6.98
C GLU A 164 -7.79 9.38 5.45
N GLN A 165 -6.81 8.82 4.72
CA GLN A 165 -6.90 8.70 3.25
C GLN A 165 -8.06 7.81 2.80
N LEU A 166 -8.23 6.63 3.39
CA LEU A 166 -9.32 5.72 3.06
C LEU A 166 -10.70 6.26 3.44
N GLU A 167 -10.84 6.95 4.57
CA GLU A 167 -12.07 7.65 4.97
C GLU A 167 -12.41 8.78 3.97
N TRP A 168 -11.41 9.49 3.46
CA TRP A 168 -11.62 10.48 2.40
C TRP A 168 -11.99 9.84 1.06
N LEU A 169 -11.35 8.73 0.67
CA LEU A 169 -11.66 7.99 -0.56
C LEU A 169 -13.07 7.41 -0.53
N THR A 170 -13.46 6.77 0.57
CA THR A 170 -14.82 6.25 0.77
C THR A 170 -15.86 7.38 0.84
N PHE A 171 -15.52 8.54 1.41
CA PHE A 171 -16.36 9.73 1.32
C PHE A 171 -16.54 10.21 -0.13
N LYS A 172 -15.47 10.26 -0.93
CA LYS A 172 -15.55 10.58 -2.38
C LYS A 172 -16.45 9.59 -3.12
N GLU A 173 -16.35 8.29 -2.84
CA GLU A 173 -17.24 7.28 -3.44
C GLU A 173 -18.71 7.46 -3.04
N ALA A 174 -18.98 7.78 -1.76
CA ALA A 174 -20.33 8.02 -1.28
C ALA A 174 -20.97 9.24 -1.98
N GLN A 175 -20.19 10.30 -2.22
CA GLN A 175 -20.63 11.48 -2.99
C GLN A 175 -20.93 11.13 -4.46
N ARG A 176 -20.11 10.32 -5.13
CA ARG A 176 -20.37 9.88 -6.52
C ARG A 176 -21.74 9.22 -6.69
N LYS A 177 -22.17 8.38 -5.73
CA LYS A 177 -23.49 7.71 -5.75
C LYS A 177 -24.69 8.66 -5.59
N SER A 178 -24.50 9.84 -4.98
CA SER A 178 -25.56 10.83 -4.76
C SER A 178 -25.91 11.63 -6.02
N THR A 179 -25.01 11.73 -7.00
CA THR A 179 -25.14 12.56 -8.22
C THR A 179 -25.83 11.84 -9.38
N LYS A 180 -26.80 10.97 -9.07
CA LYS A 180 -27.44 10.04 -10.02
C LYS A 180 -28.36 10.68 -11.08
N GLU A 181 -28.58 11.99 -11.10
CA GLU A 181 -29.33 12.67 -12.18
C GLU A 181 -28.42 13.53 -13.07
N SER A 182 -27.30 14.04 -12.54
CA SER A 182 -26.36 14.84 -13.33
C SER A 182 -25.50 13.99 -14.27
N TRP A 183 -25.21 12.74 -13.93
CA TRP A 183 -24.38 11.85 -14.74
C TRP A 183 -25.07 11.39 -16.04
N GLU A 184 -26.39 11.15 -16.04
CA GLU A 184 -27.12 10.68 -17.24
C GLU A 184 -27.09 11.76 -18.31
N ILE A 185 -27.40 13.00 -17.92
CA ILE A 185 -27.41 14.15 -18.82
C ILE A 185 -25.99 14.49 -19.30
N SER A 186 -25.00 14.50 -18.41
CA SER A 186 -23.61 14.74 -18.80
C SER A 186 -23.05 13.66 -19.73
N SER A 187 -23.38 12.38 -19.49
CA SER A 187 -22.97 11.27 -20.37
C SER A 187 -23.58 11.40 -21.77
N LEU A 188 -24.84 11.84 -21.86
CA LEU A 188 -25.49 12.11 -23.15
C LEU A 188 -24.85 13.28 -23.90
N TYR A 189 -24.48 14.36 -23.20
CA TYR A 189 -23.76 15.48 -23.82
C TYR A 189 -22.35 15.09 -24.25
N SER A 190 -21.62 14.34 -23.44
CA SER A 190 -20.28 13.83 -23.76
C SER A 190 -20.33 12.86 -24.93
N LEU A 191 -21.30 11.93 -24.95
CA LEU A 191 -21.56 11.03 -26.07
C LEU A 191 -21.86 11.80 -27.35
N LYS A 192 -22.79 12.77 -27.30
CA LYS A 192 -23.13 13.61 -28.46
C LYS A 192 -21.89 14.34 -28.97
N THR A 193 -21.08 14.91 -28.08
CA THR A 193 -19.87 15.65 -28.44
C THR A 193 -18.85 14.73 -29.09
N SER A 194 -18.55 13.58 -28.48
CA SER A 194 -17.59 12.59 -28.97
C SER A 194 -18.03 11.94 -30.29
N LEU A 195 -19.33 11.74 -30.52
CA LEU A 195 -19.84 11.25 -31.82
C LEU A 195 -19.86 12.33 -32.91
N SER A 196 -19.98 13.61 -32.53
CA SER A 196 -20.05 14.74 -33.46
C SER A 196 -18.68 15.35 -33.79
N GLN A 197 -17.64 15.09 -33.01
CA GLN A 197 -16.28 15.63 -33.18
C GLN A 197 -15.25 14.55 -33.56
N GLY A 198 -14.17 14.92 -34.25
CA GLY A 198 -13.06 14.02 -34.61
C GLY A 198 -13.46 12.93 -35.61
N SER A 199 -12.91 11.72 -35.48
CA SER A 199 -13.19 10.56 -36.34
C SER A 199 -14.54 9.87 -36.06
N GLY A 200 -15.50 10.58 -35.47
CA GLY A 200 -16.84 10.08 -35.15
C GLY A 200 -17.82 10.11 -36.33
N ILE A 201 -19.08 9.75 -36.05
CA ILE A 201 -20.17 9.69 -37.05
C ILE A 201 -20.40 11.04 -37.74
N GLY A 202 -20.22 12.17 -37.04
CA GLY A 202 -20.36 13.50 -37.64
C GLY A 202 -19.36 13.78 -38.78
N ALA A 203 -18.12 13.32 -38.63
CA ALA A 203 -17.13 13.43 -39.69
C ALA A 203 -17.43 12.48 -40.85
N LEU A 204 -17.96 11.29 -40.58
CA LEU A 204 -18.43 10.38 -41.62
C LEU A 204 -19.57 11.01 -42.45
N LEU A 205 -20.55 11.65 -41.78
CA LEU A 205 -21.63 12.38 -42.46
C LEU A 205 -21.06 13.52 -43.33
N THR A 206 -20.10 14.28 -42.80
CA THR A 206 -19.44 15.37 -43.54
C THR A 206 -18.70 14.82 -44.77
N LEU A 207 -17.99 13.70 -44.63
CA LEU A 207 -17.28 13.05 -45.75
C LEU A 207 -18.24 12.50 -46.79
N LEU A 208 -19.39 11.95 -46.38
CA LEU A 208 -20.45 11.53 -47.30
C LEU A 208 -21.07 12.71 -48.04
N ASP A 209 -21.27 13.85 -47.36
CA ASP A 209 -21.74 15.08 -47.99
C ASP A 209 -20.72 15.60 -49.01
N ILE A 210 -19.43 15.59 -48.67
CA ILE A 210 -18.34 15.95 -49.59
C ILE A 210 -18.31 14.98 -50.79
N LEU A 211 -18.45 13.67 -50.57
CA LEU A 211 -18.50 12.67 -51.64
C LEU A 211 -19.69 12.95 -52.58
N LYS A 212 -20.87 13.23 -52.01
CA LYS A 212 -22.07 13.55 -52.79
C LYS A 212 -21.91 14.82 -53.63
N LEU A 213 -21.14 15.80 -53.15
CA LEU A 213 -20.88 17.05 -53.88
C LEU A 213 -19.75 16.94 -54.91
N SER A 214 -18.78 16.05 -54.69
CA SER A 214 -17.58 15.94 -55.51
C SER A 214 -17.63 14.81 -56.55
N GLN A 215 -18.59 13.89 -56.43
CA GLN A 215 -18.78 12.81 -57.39
C GLN A 215 -19.07 13.33 -58.80
N LYS A 216 -18.46 12.70 -59.80
CA LYS A 216 -18.73 12.96 -61.22
C LYS A 216 -19.51 11.80 -61.81
N GLU A 217 -20.54 12.10 -62.58
CA GLU A 217 -21.35 11.10 -63.26
C GLU A 217 -20.63 10.58 -64.51
N SER A 218 -20.72 9.28 -64.77
CA SER A 218 -20.20 8.58 -65.94
C SER A 218 -21.23 7.55 -66.43
N ASP A 219 -21.06 7.01 -67.64
CA ASP A 219 -22.04 6.11 -68.27
C ASP A 219 -22.33 4.82 -67.47
N GLU A 220 -21.41 4.41 -66.56
CA GLU A 220 -21.53 3.19 -65.73
C GLU A 220 -21.68 3.48 -64.23
N GLY A 221 -21.63 4.75 -63.79
CA GLY A 221 -21.76 5.11 -62.36
C GLY A 221 -21.07 6.41 -61.95
N TYR A 222 -20.70 6.52 -60.67
CA TYR A 222 -20.04 7.70 -60.10
C TYR A 222 -18.52 7.51 -59.97
N VAL A 223 -17.75 8.52 -60.38
CA VAL A 223 -16.31 8.60 -60.19
C VAL A 223 -16.00 9.52 -59.02
N VAL A 224 -15.27 9.00 -58.03
CA VAL A 224 -14.86 9.72 -56.80
C VAL A 224 -13.34 9.66 -56.67
N SER A 225 -12.73 10.71 -56.13
CA SER A 225 -11.29 10.74 -55.87
C SER A 225 -10.89 9.68 -54.84
N LYS A 226 -9.74 9.05 -55.04
CA LYS A 226 -9.19 8.07 -54.12
C LYS A 226 -8.99 8.64 -52.71
N GLU A 227 -8.55 9.89 -52.56
CA GLU A 227 -8.32 10.48 -51.24
C GLU A 227 -9.61 10.53 -50.39
N ILE A 228 -10.74 10.94 -50.98
CA ILE A 228 -12.04 10.98 -50.28
C ILE A 228 -12.48 9.57 -49.86
N MET A 229 -12.28 8.57 -50.73
CA MET A 229 -12.60 7.18 -50.39
C MET A 229 -11.72 6.66 -49.25
N ASP A 230 -10.42 6.94 -49.29
CA ASP A 230 -9.47 6.55 -48.22
C ASP A 230 -9.86 7.21 -46.88
N MET A 231 -10.25 8.48 -46.89
CA MET A 231 -10.77 9.19 -45.69
C MET A 231 -12.05 8.55 -45.15
N ILE A 232 -12.97 8.14 -46.02
CA ILE A 232 -14.21 7.46 -45.61
C ILE A 232 -13.89 6.10 -44.99
N TYR A 233 -12.97 5.32 -45.57
CA TYR A 233 -12.58 4.03 -45.01
C TYR A 233 -11.89 4.18 -43.65
N ALA A 234 -10.99 5.16 -43.49
CA ALA A 234 -10.35 5.44 -42.22
C ALA A 234 -11.38 5.84 -41.14
N ASN A 235 -12.33 6.71 -41.49
CA ASN A 235 -13.38 7.15 -40.57
C ASN A 235 -14.37 6.01 -40.24
N GLN A 236 -14.71 5.16 -41.21
CA GLN A 236 -15.51 3.96 -41.00
C GLN A 236 -14.85 3.02 -39.98
N GLN A 237 -13.54 2.84 -40.05
CA GLN A 237 -12.81 2.00 -39.10
C GLN A 237 -12.87 2.58 -37.68
N ALA A 238 -12.66 3.89 -37.54
CA ALA A 238 -12.82 4.56 -36.25
C ALA A 238 -14.24 4.39 -35.68
N ALA A 239 -15.28 4.54 -36.51
CA ALA A 239 -16.67 4.33 -36.09
C ALA A 239 -16.96 2.88 -35.67
N LYS A 240 -16.38 1.88 -36.35
CA LYS A 240 -16.49 0.47 -35.93
C LYS A 240 -15.85 0.25 -34.55
N ASN A 241 -14.66 0.80 -34.32
CA ASN A 241 -13.98 0.69 -33.03
C ASN A 241 -14.83 1.29 -31.88
N ILE A 242 -15.55 2.39 -32.11
CA ILE A 242 -16.51 2.94 -31.13
C ILE A 242 -17.58 1.92 -30.78
N LEU A 243 -18.26 1.38 -31.80
CA LEU A 243 -19.39 0.47 -31.60
C LEU A 243 -18.95 -0.80 -30.88
N THR A 244 -17.80 -1.35 -31.25
CA THR A 244 -17.22 -2.50 -30.56
C THR A 244 -16.85 -2.15 -29.11
N GLY A 245 -16.21 -1.01 -28.85
CA GLY A 245 -15.87 -0.58 -27.50
C GLY A 245 -17.10 -0.36 -26.60
N ILE A 246 -18.20 0.20 -27.13
CA ILE A 246 -19.47 0.30 -26.41
C ILE A 246 -20.05 -1.08 -26.10
N SER A 247 -20.03 -2.00 -27.07
CA SER A 247 -20.51 -3.38 -26.87
C SER A 247 -19.72 -4.08 -25.77
N ASP A 248 -18.39 -4.00 -25.81
CA ASP A 248 -17.51 -4.58 -24.80
C ASP A 248 -17.79 -3.99 -23.41
N LEU A 249 -18.00 -2.68 -23.31
CA LEU A 249 -18.36 -2.03 -22.05
C LEU A 249 -19.74 -2.50 -21.55
N LEU A 250 -20.73 -2.62 -22.43
CA LEU A 250 -22.06 -3.14 -22.05
C LEU A 250 -21.99 -4.57 -21.56
N ASP A 251 -21.16 -5.41 -22.19
CA ASP A 251 -20.93 -6.78 -21.74
C ASP A 251 -20.27 -6.79 -20.34
N ILE A 252 -19.26 -5.94 -20.13
CA ILE A 252 -18.63 -5.76 -18.82
C ILE A 252 -19.64 -5.28 -17.78
N VAL A 253 -20.51 -4.33 -18.11
CA VAL A 253 -21.50 -3.76 -17.17
C VAL A 253 -22.60 -4.77 -16.84
N ASN A 254 -23.07 -5.56 -17.81
CA ASN A 254 -24.22 -6.45 -17.64
C ASN A 254 -23.86 -7.86 -17.11
N ARG A 255 -22.60 -8.28 -17.20
CA ARG A 255 -22.17 -9.62 -16.78
C ARG A 255 -21.67 -9.65 -15.33
N ASP A 256 -22.15 -10.57 -14.50
CA ASP A 256 -21.55 -10.76 -13.16
C ASP A 256 -20.10 -11.26 -13.24
N ALA A 257 -19.23 -10.69 -12.42
CA ALA A 257 -17.84 -11.11 -12.31
C ALA A 257 -17.76 -12.46 -11.57
N LYS A 258 -17.04 -13.42 -12.16
CA LYS A 258 -16.71 -14.69 -11.50
C LYS A 258 -15.35 -14.57 -10.86
N LEU A 259 -15.34 -14.24 -9.56
CA LEU A 259 -14.11 -14.07 -8.81
C LEU A 259 -13.54 -15.43 -8.43
N GLU A 260 -12.27 -15.66 -8.77
CA GLU A 260 -11.54 -16.88 -8.43
C GLU A 260 -10.28 -16.52 -7.62
N PRO A 261 -9.83 -17.39 -6.69
CA PRO A 261 -8.61 -17.15 -5.94
C PRO A 261 -7.38 -17.06 -6.86
N MET A 262 -6.60 -16.00 -6.73
CA MET A 262 -5.35 -15.79 -7.47
C MET A 262 -4.29 -15.16 -6.56
N SER A 263 -3.04 -15.63 -6.68
CA SER A 263 -1.90 -15.05 -5.98
C SER A 263 -1.53 -13.70 -6.61
N ALA A 264 -1.23 -12.70 -5.78
CA ALA A 264 -0.80 -11.38 -6.26
C ALA A 264 0.44 -11.47 -7.17
N GLY A 265 1.35 -12.42 -6.94
CA GLY A 265 2.52 -12.66 -7.78
C GLY A 265 2.13 -13.09 -9.20
N ASP A 266 1.17 -14.01 -9.32
CA ASP A 266 0.71 -14.51 -10.62
C ASP A 266 -0.03 -13.42 -11.41
N LEU A 267 -0.78 -12.56 -10.71
CA LEU A 267 -1.41 -11.39 -11.30
C LEU A 267 -0.36 -10.42 -11.85
N ILE A 268 0.67 -10.11 -11.06
CA ILE A 268 1.74 -9.18 -11.47
C ILE A 268 2.54 -9.73 -12.65
N ASP A 269 2.80 -11.03 -12.70
CA ASP A 269 3.51 -11.62 -13.84
C ASP A 269 2.67 -11.57 -15.12
N GLN A 270 1.35 -11.79 -15.03
CA GLN A 270 0.44 -11.57 -16.17
C GLN A 270 0.39 -10.10 -16.60
N ILE A 271 0.41 -9.15 -15.66
CA ILE A 271 0.47 -7.71 -15.97
C ILE A 271 1.77 -7.36 -16.69
N LYS A 272 2.92 -7.93 -16.28
CA LYS A 272 4.20 -7.72 -16.98
C LYS A 272 4.16 -8.27 -18.41
N GLU A 273 3.57 -9.44 -18.62
CA GLU A 273 3.38 -9.99 -19.97
C GLU A 273 2.52 -9.07 -20.83
N LYS A 274 1.43 -8.54 -20.29
CA LYS A 274 0.59 -7.54 -20.98
C LYS A 274 1.32 -6.24 -21.28
N ALA A 275 2.14 -5.76 -20.35
CA ALA A 275 2.95 -4.56 -20.56
C ALA A 275 3.95 -4.71 -21.73
N LYS A 276 4.44 -5.93 -22.01
CA LYS A 276 5.29 -6.20 -23.19
C LYS A 276 4.53 -6.04 -24.51
N ALA A 277 3.23 -6.32 -24.53
CA ALA A 277 2.39 -6.12 -25.72
C ALA A 277 2.27 -4.63 -26.11
N LEU A 278 2.48 -3.72 -25.16
CA LEU A 278 2.54 -2.26 -25.39
C LEU A 278 3.89 -1.80 -25.97
N SER A 279 4.80 -2.71 -26.33
CA SER A 279 6.12 -2.36 -26.91
C SER A 279 6.09 -1.38 -28.09
N PRO A 280 5.09 -1.36 -29.01
CA PRO A 280 5.09 -0.40 -30.12
C PRO A 280 5.02 1.06 -29.65
N ILE A 281 4.14 1.37 -28.69
CA ILE A 281 3.98 2.73 -28.15
C ILE A 281 5.15 3.10 -27.22
N LEU A 282 5.71 2.13 -26.50
CA LEU A 282 6.90 2.36 -25.68
C LEU A 282 8.11 2.73 -26.55
N GLN A 283 8.31 2.04 -27.68
CA GLN A 283 9.42 2.31 -28.59
C GLN A 283 9.25 3.66 -29.31
N SER A 284 8.05 3.97 -29.81
CA SER A 284 7.80 5.22 -30.52
C SER A 284 8.01 6.46 -29.63
N ARG A 285 7.79 6.32 -28.32
CA ARG A 285 7.91 7.40 -27.33
C ARG A 285 9.14 7.31 -26.42
N ASN A 286 10.01 6.33 -26.65
CA ASN A 286 11.19 6.02 -25.86
C ASN A 286 10.90 5.86 -24.34
N LEU A 287 9.84 5.12 -24.02
CA LEU A 287 9.38 4.88 -22.65
C LEU A 287 9.82 3.51 -22.15
N THR A 288 9.92 3.38 -20.82
CA THR A 288 10.20 2.10 -20.16
C THR A 288 9.27 1.87 -18.97
N PHE A 289 8.90 0.62 -18.72
CA PHE A 289 8.17 0.25 -17.50
C PHE A 289 9.15 -0.19 -16.40
N SER A 290 8.91 0.27 -15.17
CA SER A 290 9.57 -0.24 -13.97
C SER A 290 8.54 -0.87 -13.06
N PHE A 291 8.79 -2.11 -12.60
CA PHE A 291 7.92 -2.82 -11.67
C PHE A 291 8.65 -2.98 -10.33
N SER A 292 8.01 -2.59 -9.24
CA SER A 292 8.58 -2.80 -7.89
C SER A 292 8.56 -4.27 -7.49
N GLU A 293 9.53 -4.69 -6.67
CA GLU A 293 9.49 -6.01 -6.05
C GLU A 293 8.29 -6.16 -5.11
N LEU A 294 7.62 -7.31 -5.18
CA LEU A 294 6.47 -7.63 -4.38
C LEU A 294 6.90 -7.93 -2.94
N LYS A 295 6.55 -7.08 -1.99
CA LYS A 295 6.90 -7.27 -0.56
C LYS A 295 6.11 -8.40 0.12
N SER A 296 4.91 -8.68 -0.36
CA SER A 296 3.98 -9.66 0.19
C SER A 296 3.13 -10.26 -0.92
N ASN A 297 2.90 -11.57 -0.89
CA ASN A 297 2.10 -12.27 -1.89
C ASN A 297 0.75 -12.75 -1.34
N PRO A 298 -0.24 -11.85 -1.15
CA PRO A 298 -1.55 -12.25 -0.65
C PRO A 298 -2.37 -13.00 -1.72
N SER A 299 -3.39 -13.73 -1.26
CA SER A 299 -4.43 -14.29 -2.12
C SER A 299 -5.51 -13.24 -2.36
N LEU A 300 -5.93 -13.08 -3.61
CA LEU A 300 -6.96 -12.17 -4.07
C LEU A 300 -8.13 -12.97 -4.65
N GLU A 301 -9.35 -12.45 -4.59
CA GLU A 301 -10.48 -12.99 -5.35
C GLU A 301 -10.76 -12.11 -6.56
N VAL A 302 -10.35 -12.58 -7.74
CA VAL A 302 -10.39 -11.77 -8.96
C VAL A 302 -10.80 -12.58 -10.18
N GLU A 303 -11.47 -11.92 -11.14
CA GLU A 303 -11.66 -12.44 -12.48
C GLU A 303 -10.49 -11.97 -13.35
N SER A 304 -9.44 -12.79 -13.47
CA SER A 304 -8.17 -12.41 -14.11
C SER A 304 -8.33 -11.70 -15.46
N SER A 305 -9.19 -12.20 -16.35
CA SER A 305 -9.37 -11.62 -17.68
C SER A 305 -9.86 -10.17 -17.66
N SER A 306 -10.81 -9.87 -16.77
CA SER A 306 -11.39 -8.53 -16.67
C SER A 306 -10.43 -7.60 -15.94
N LEU A 307 -9.79 -8.08 -14.88
CA LEU A 307 -8.81 -7.29 -14.14
C LEU A 307 -7.58 -6.92 -14.99
N LEU A 308 -7.05 -7.88 -15.76
CA LEU A 308 -5.94 -7.61 -16.70
C LEU A 308 -6.34 -6.59 -17.76
N MET A 309 -7.59 -6.63 -18.23
CA MET A 309 -8.11 -5.64 -19.16
C MET A 309 -8.11 -4.23 -18.55
N ALA A 310 -8.54 -4.10 -17.29
CA ALA A 310 -8.50 -2.81 -16.59
C ALA A 310 -7.05 -2.30 -16.44
N VAL A 311 -6.12 -3.15 -16.02
CA VAL A 311 -4.72 -2.75 -15.85
C VAL A 311 -4.07 -2.40 -17.20
N GLU A 312 -4.37 -3.14 -18.27
CA GLU A 312 -3.90 -2.85 -19.63
C GLU A 312 -4.34 -1.44 -20.09
N GLU A 313 -5.59 -1.05 -19.82
CA GLU A 313 -6.08 0.31 -20.09
C GLU A 313 -5.40 1.39 -19.25
N ILE A 314 -5.11 1.12 -17.96
CA ILE A 314 -4.34 2.04 -17.11
C ILE A 314 -2.93 2.25 -17.68
N LEU A 315 -2.23 1.16 -18.04
CA LEU A 315 -0.88 1.21 -18.60
C LEU A 315 -0.84 1.90 -19.97
N LEU A 316 -1.85 1.67 -20.81
CA LEU A 316 -1.98 2.33 -22.11
C LEU A 316 -2.22 3.84 -21.92
N ASN A 317 -3.10 4.25 -21.00
CA ASN A 317 -3.31 5.66 -20.67
C ASN A 317 -2.05 6.33 -20.13
N ALA A 318 -1.35 5.67 -19.22
CA ALA A 318 -0.05 6.14 -18.74
C ALA A 318 0.93 6.33 -19.91
N SER A 319 1.01 5.37 -20.84
CA SER A 319 1.89 5.44 -22.02
C SER A 319 1.52 6.55 -23.00
N LYS A 320 0.22 6.85 -23.18
CA LYS A 320 -0.27 7.92 -24.06
C LYS A 320 0.02 9.32 -23.54
N TYR A 321 0.08 9.51 -22.23
CA TYR A 321 0.20 10.85 -21.63
C TYR A 321 1.47 11.01 -20.78
N CYS A 322 2.42 10.09 -20.90
CA CYS A 322 3.74 10.20 -20.29
C CYS A 322 4.64 11.17 -21.08
N SER A 323 5.51 11.88 -20.37
CA SER A 323 6.61 12.65 -20.99
C SER A 323 7.55 11.71 -21.77
N LEU A 324 7.97 12.14 -22.96
CA LEU A 324 8.88 11.38 -23.82
C LEU A 324 10.20 11.05 -23.11
N GLY A 325 10.73 9.84 -23.33
CA GLY A 325 12.03 9.45 -22.77
C GLY A 325 12.04 9.15 -21.27
N THR A 326 10.86 9.07 -20.63
CA THR A 326 10.75 8.83 -19.19
C THR A 326 10.28 7.40 -18.86
N ARG A 327 10.31 7.06 -17.58
CA ARG A 327 9.83 5.76 -17.08
C ARG A 327 8.42 5.88 -16.51
N ILE A 328 7.65 4.81 -16.67
CA ILE A 328 6.37 4.61 -16.00
C ILE A 328 6.60 3.60 -14.89
N ASP A 329 6.33 4.03 -13.65
CA ASP A 329 6.60 3.24 -12.46
C ASP A 329 5.30 2.54 -12.00
N VAL A 330 5.35 1.22 -11.83
CA VAL A 330 4.25 0.39 -11.34
C VAL A 330 4.62 -0.15 -9.96
N TYR A 331 3.84 0.25 -8.95
CA TYR A 331 4.04 -0.11 -7.56
C TYR A 331 2.94 -1.04 -7.06
N THR A 332 3.32 -1.92 -6.14
CA THR A 332 2.38 -2.77 -5.42
C THR A 332 2.57 -2.63 -3.92
N SER A 333 1.46 -2.54 -3.19
CA SER A 333 1.48 -2.48 -1.73
C SER A 333 0.23 -3.09 -1.13
N VAL A 334 0.37 -3.68 0.06
CA VAL A 334 -0.76 -4.10 0.89
C VAL A 334 -1.03 -3.05 1.96
N VAL A 335 -2.27 -2.59 2.02
CA VAL A 335 -2.70 -1.37 2.69
C VAL A 335 -4.06 -1.61 3.32
N GLN A 336 -4.15 -1.74 4.66
CA GLN A 336 -5.40 -1.92 5.43
C GLN A 336 -6.38 -2.96 4.85
N GLY A 337 -5.88 -4.15 4.48
CA GLY A 337 -6.74 -5.20 3.92
C GLY A 337 -7.07 -5.00 2.44
N TYR A 338 -6.37 -4.12 1.73
CA TYR A 338 -6.42 -4.00 0.27
C TYR A 338 -5.05 -4.27 -0.34
N PHE A 339 -5.05 -4.89 -1.52
CA PHE A 339 -3.93 -4.92 -2.44
C PHE A 339 -4.06 -3.75 -3.42
N CYS A 340 -3.10 -2.85 -3.40
CA CYS A 340 -3.06 -1.68 -4.26
C CYS A 340 -2.07 -1.90 -5.41
N ILE A 341 -2.51 -1.60 -6.63
CA ILE A 341 -1.68 -1.48 -7.82
C ILE A 341 -1.70 -0.01 -8.23
N ALA A 342 -0.56 0.66 -8.11
CA ALA A 342 -0.41 2.06 -8.46
C ALA A 342 0.47 2.22 -9.69
N VAL A 343 0.00 2.96 -10.70
CA VAL A 343 0.75 3.30 -11.90
C VAL A 343 1.01 4.80 -11.88
N LYS A 344 2.29 5.17 -11.88
CA LYS A 344 2.75 6.56 -11.85
C LYS A 344 3.46 6.90 -13.17
N ASN A 345 3.01 7.97 -13.82
CA ASN A 345 3.67 8.51 -15.00
C ASN A 345 3.98 10.01 -14.81
N LEU A 346 5.11 10.44 -15.35
CA LEU A 346 5.49 11.85 -15.42
C LEU A 346 4.69 12.53 -16.53
N VAL A 347 4.21 13.75 -16.26
CA VAL A 347 3.48 14.54 -17.24
C VAL A 347 4.32 15.73 -17.65
N ASP A 348 4.24 16.10 -18.93
CA ASP A 348 5.01 17.21 -19.47
C ASP A 348 4.53 18.55 -18.90
N HIS A 349 5.40 19.56 -18.85
CA HIS A 349 5.10 20.86 -18.23
C HIS A 349 3.92 21.59 -18.91
N GLU A 350 3.66 21.32 -20.19
CA GLU A 350 2.51 21.88 -20.92
C GLU A 350 1.19 21.18 -20.58
N SER A 351 1.24 19.91 -20.19
CA SER A 351 0.08 19.13 -19.81
C SER A 351 -0.04 19.14 -18.27
N ARG A 352 -1.01 19.89 -17.73
CA ARG A 352 -1.24 20.00 -16.27
C ARG A 352 -1.73 18.69 -15.61
N GLY A 353 -1.58 17.54 -16.26
CA GLY A 353 -2.14 16.26 -15.86
C GLY A 353 -3.67 16.35 -15.76
N ILE A 354 -4.21 15.84 -14.66
CA ILE A 354 -5.64 15.85 -14.36
C ILE A 354 -5.89 16.80 -13.18
N GLU A 355 -6.42 17.99 -13.47
CA GLU A 355 -6.83 18.92 -12.42
C GLU A 355 -7.88 18.29 -11.50
N GLU A 356 -7.87 18.64 -10.21
CA GLU A 356 -8.74 18.05 -9.17
C GLU A 356 -10.22 18.04 -9.56
N LYS A 357 -10.69 19.09 -10.23
CA LYS A 357 -12.08 19.22 -10.73
C LYS A 357 -12.47 18.20 -11.82
N TYR A 358 -11.48 17.55 -12.45
CA TYR A 358 -11.68 16.57 -13.52
C TYR A 358 -11.47 15.12 -13.04
N GLU A 359 -10.96 14.87 -11.83
CA GLU A 359 -10.69 13.52 -11.31
C GLU A 359 -11.92 12.61 -11.33
N ASP A 360 -13.10 13.16 -11.00
CA ASP A 360 -14.37 12.42 -11.05
C ASP A 360 -14.99 12.35 -12.44
N LEU A 361 -14.55 13.23 -13.36
CA LEU A 361 -15.08 13.30 -14.72
C LEU A 361 -14.32 12.37 -15.68
N VAL A 362 -13.03 12.13 -15.47
CA VAL A 362 -12.21 11.28 -16.36
C VAL A 362 -12.60 9.80 -16.36
N VAL A 363 -13.31 9.34 -15.33
CA VAL A 363 -13.90 8.00 -15.30
C VAL A 363 -15.30 7.95 -15.92
N GLN A 364 -15.90 9.10 -16.24
CA GLN A 364 -17.21 9.15 -16.91
C GLN A 364 -17.08 8.80 -18.40
N PRO A 365 -18.07 8.08 -18.95
CA PRO A 365 -18.02 7.66 -20.34
C PRO A 365 -17.97 8.87 -21.26
N PHE A 366 -17.13 8.75 -22.28
CA PHE A 366 -16.93 9.76 -23.34
C PHE A 366 -16.28 11.07 -22.90
N PHE A 367 -15.87 11.20 -21.63
CA PHE A 367 -15.17 12.38 -21.15
C PHE A 367 -13.67 12.33 -21.49
N ARG A 368 -13.10 13.47 -21.89
CA ARG A 368 -11.69 13.59 -22.24
C ARG A 368 -11.13 14.93 -21.81
N VAL A 369 -9.93 14.92 -21.22
CA VAL A 369 -9.15 16.14 -20.95
C VAL A 369 -8.23 16.46 -22.13
N LEU A 370 -7.66 15.42 -22.75
CA LEU A 370 -6.68 15.53 -23.82
C LEU A 370 -7.19 14.90 -25.13
N PRO A 371 -6.76 15.42 -26.28
CA PRO A 371 -7.11 14.88 -27.60
C PRO A 371 -6.56 13.44 -27.80
N PRO A 372 -7.09 12.70 -28.78
CA PRO A 372 -6.57 11.37 -29.12
C PRO A 372 -5.14 11.40 -29.60
N VAL A 373 -4.41 10.34 -29.25
CA VAL A 373 -3.04 10.05 -29.68
C VAL A 373 -3.14 9.05 -30.82
N GLU A 374 -2.92 9.49 -32.05
CA GLU A 374 -3.14 8.67 -33.26
C GLU A 374 -2.26 7.41 -33.26
N GLU A 375 -1.05 7.50 -32.71
CA GLU A 375 -0.09 6.39 -32.63
C GLU A 375 -0.56 5.23 -31.73
N ALA A 376 -1.58 5.47 -30.90
CA ALA A 376 -2.17 4.47 -30.01
C ALA A 376 -3.53 3.95 -30.49
N ALA A 377 -4.06 4.47 -31.60
CA ALA A 377 -5.45 4.21 -32.02
C ALA A 377 -5.73 2.72 -32.30
N ASP A 378 -4.76 1.99 -32.82
CA ASP A 378 -4.88 0.55 -33.10
C ASP A 378 -4.73 -0.34 -31.85
N LEU A 379 -4.18 0.22 -30.76
CA LEU A 379 -4.01 -0.46 -29.47
C LEU A 379 -5.16 -0.18 -28.51
N GLU A 380 -5.94 0.89 -28.74
CA GLU A 380 -7.08 1.24 -27.90
C GLU A 380 -8.25 0.28 -28.13
N ARG A 381 -8.51 -0.58 -27.14
CA ARG A 381 -9.71 -1.41 -27.10
C ARG A 381 -10.95 -0.56 -26.84
N PHE A 382 -10.86 0.31 -25.82
CA PHE A 382 -11.92 1.24 -25.44
C PHE A 382 -11.58 2.65 -25.92
N GLY A 383 -11.74 2.88 -27.21
CA GLY A 383 -11.60 4.22 -27.78
C GLY A 383 -12.61 5.22 -27.19
N PHE A 384 -12.44 6.50 -27.53
CA PHE A 384 -13.44 7.55 -27.29
C PHE A 384 -13.73 7.87 -25.81
N GLY A 385 -12.78 7.62 -24.92
CA GLY A 385 -12.94 7.95 -23.48
C GLY A 385 -13.80 6.95 -22.73
N LEU A 386 -13.83 5.68 -23.17
CA LEU A 386 -14.51 4.59 -22.46
C LEU A 386 -13.55 3.76 -21.60
N GLY A 387 -12.24 3.83 -21.82
CA GLY A 387 -11.25 3.00 -21.12
C GLY A 387 -11.30 3.14 -19.60
N LEU A 388 -11.16 4.36 -19.07
CA LEU A 388 -11.21 4.57 -17.61
C LEU A 388 -12.59 4.27 -17.01
N THR A 389 -13.66 4.40 -17.79
CA THR A 389 -15.00 3.97 -17.37
C THR A 389 -15.09 2.46 -17.22
N ALA A 390 -14.50 1.70 -18.15
CA ALA A 390 -14.40 0.25 -18.05
C ALA A 390 -13.55 -0.14 -16.83
N VAL A 391 -12.41 0.52 -16.60
CA VAL A 391 -11.56 0.31 -15.42
C VAL A 391 -12.35 0.49 -14.13
N ASP A 392 -13.08 1.60 -14.00
CA ASP A 392 -13.88 1.90 -12.82
C ASP A 392 -14.96 0.84 -12.59
N HIS A 393 -15.70 0.44 -13.62
CA HIS A 393 -16.69 -0.62 -13.50
C HIS A 393 -16.09 -1.99 -13.15
N ILE A 394 -14.95 -2.35 -13.73
CA ILE A 394 -14.26 -3.60 -13.42
C ILE A 394 -13.81 -3.59 -11.95
N ALA A 395 -13.23 -2.49 -11.47
CA ALA A 395 -12.82 -2.35 -10.07
C ALA A 395 -14.01 -2.60 -9.12
N HIS A 396 -15.15 -1.95 -9.37
CA HIS A 396 -16.36 -2.13 -8.57
C HIS A 396 -16.89 -3.57 -8.58
N LYS A 397 -16.80 -4.29 -9.71
CA LYS A 397 -17.19 -5.69 -9.80
C LYS A 397 -16.28 -6.65 -9.03
N HIS A 398 -15.09 -6.20 -8.69
CA HIS A 398 -14.13 -6.89 -7.85
C HIS A 398 -14.20 -6.41 -6.40
N ASN A 399 -15.27 -5.69 -6.02
CA ASN A 399 -15.43 -5.05 -4.70
C ASN A 399 -14.25 -4.10 -4.36
N GLY A 400 -13.58 -3.62 -5.40
CA GLY A 400 -12.46 -2.71 -5.34
C GLY A 400 -12.84 -1.28 -5.71
N MET A 401 -11.81 -0.44 -5.78
CA MET A 401 -11.95 0.99 -6.06
C MET A 401 -10.89 1.42 -7.06
N PHE A 402 -11.21 2.41 -7.89
CA PHE A 402 -10.26 3.02 -8.82
C PHE A 402 -10.19 4.53 -8.62
N PHE A 403 -8.96 5.05 -8.51
CA PHE A 403 -8.69 6.47 -8.37
C PHE A 403 -7.63 6.91 -9.35
N ILE A 404 -7.73 8.17 -9.78
CA ILE A 404 -6.74 8.81 -10.61
C ILE A 404 -6.62 10.27 -10.20
N HIS A 405 -5.40 10.73 -9.94
CA HIS A 405 -5.16 12.07 -9.44
C HIS A 405 -3.76 12.57 -9.81
N ASN A 406 -3.57 13.88 -9.70
CA ASN A 406 -2.25 14.48 -9.81
C ASN A 406 -1.45 14.29 -8.52
N ALA A 407 -0.14 14.10 -8.66
CA ALA A 407 0.82 14.07 -7.56
C ALA A 407 2.07 14.88 -7.91
N LYS A 408 2.67 15.51 -6.90
CA LYS A 408 3.93 16.26 -7.05
C LYS A 408 5.10 15.36 -6.71
N ASP A 409 5.99 15.15 -7.66
CA ASP A 409 7.22 14.42 -7.43
C ASP A 409 8.29 15.36 -6.86
N HIS A 410 8.73 15.06 -5.63
CA HIS A 410 9.77 15.79 -4.90
C HIS A 410 11.14 15.10 -4.95
N THR A 411 11.29 14.02 -5.73
CA THR A 411 12.52 13.21 -5.78
C THR A 411 13.64 13.81 -6.65
N SER A 412 13.37 14.91 -7.37
CA SER A 412 14.37 15.67 -8.16
C SER A 412 14.42 17.15 -7.77
N ASP A 413 15.53 17.84 -8.05
CA ASP A 413 15.77 19.27 -7.75
C ASP A 413 14.69 20.24 -8.29
N SER A 414 13.88 19.78 -9.26
CA SER A 414 12.66 20.45 -9.74
C SER A 414 11.42 19.65 -9.38
N VAL A 415 10.38 20.28 -8.81
CA VAL A 415 9.07 19.65 -8.60
C VAL A 415 8.45 19.32 -9.96
N LYS A 416 8.29 18.03 -10.25
CA LYS A 416 7.65 17.56 -11.49
C LYS A 416 6.24 17.08 -11.20
N MET A 417 5.31 17.39 -12.10
CA MET A 417 3.94 16.88 -12.01
C MET A 417 3.90 15.44 -12.52
N SER A 418 3.19 14.60 -11.79
CA SER A 418 2.93 13.21 -12.15
C SER A 418 1.44 12.92 -12.01
N VAL A 419 0.96 11.95 -12.76
CA VAL A 419 -0.37 11.37 -12.56
C VAL A 419 -0.18 10.00 -11.94
N ILE A 420 -0.98 9.70 -10.92
CA ILE A 420 -1.03 8.40 -10.27
C ILE A 420 -2.42 7.82 -10.49
N SER A 421 -2.48 6.61 -11.03
CA SER A 421 -3.68 5.80 -11.13
C SER A 421 -3.57 4.65 -10.13
N GLU A 422 -4.54 4.49 -9.24
CA GLU A 422 -4.51 3.52 -8.16
C GLU A 422 -5.72 2.60 -8.25
N LEU A 423 -5.46 1.30 -8.29
CA LEU A 423 -6.48 0.25 -8.26
C LEU A 423 -6.37 -0.51 -6.95
N PHE A 424 -7.43 -0.45 -6.14
CA PHE A 424 -7.52 -1.13 -4.85
C PHE A 424 -8.38 -2.37 -4.97
N LEU A 425 -7.84 -3.52 -4.57
CA LEU A 425 -8.54 -4.81 -4.54
C LEU A 425 -8.61 -5.31 -3.10
N PRO A 426 -9.78 -5.72 -2.59
CA PRO A 426 -9.89 -6.21 -1.23
C PRO A 426 -9.10 -7.52 -1.05
N LEU A 427 -8.45 -7.66 0.08
CA LEU A 427 -7.87 -8.91 0.56
C LEU A 427 -8.93 -9.68 1.33
N ASN A 428 -9.03 -10.98 1.07
CA ASN A 428 -9.77 -11.85 1.95
C ASN A 428 -8.89 -12.19 3.15
N GLY A 429 -9.43 -11.93 4.35
CA GLY A 429 -8.78 -12.22 5.64
C GLY A 429 -8.73 -13.70 5.98
#